data_AF-A0A3N0V6G9-F1
#
_entry.id   AF-A0A3N0V6G9-F1
#
_cell.length_a   1.000
_cell.length_b   1.000
_cell.length_c   1.000
_cell.angle_alpha   90.00
_cell.angle_beta   90.00
_cell.angle_gamma   90.00
#
_symmetry.space_group_name_H-M   'P 1'
#
loop_
_entity.id
_entity.type
_entity.pdbx_description
1 polymer ?
#
loop_
_entity_poly.entity_id
_entity_poly.type
_entity_poly.pdbx_seq_one_letter_code
_entity_poly.pdbx_strand_id
1 'polypeptide(L)'
;MSQYNVRPLQLDFKPSLRLACGQRLIAALGIIVLWTLDWSLWCSLAGSAMIGLTTVRVCRQQHRACAAGNGLQLDARGALWRRAGGQVTRLQLLPSSYSGRYFVLLHYRDSDAVDPASVMAGSWPWQPCSTLLLCADSVSTEHYRRLRVYLHWRVRFAEPASRRFSKPV
;
A
#
# COMPACT_ATOMS: atom_id res chain seq x y z
N MET A 1 -11.95 -33.52 -9.25
CA MET A 1 -11.13 -32.45 -8.64
C MET A 1 -12.07 -31.40 -8.08
N SER A 2 -12.21 -31.35 -6.74
CA SER A 2 -13.11 -30.41 -6.06
C SER A 2 -12.69 -28.97 -6.37
N GLN A 3 -13.53 -28.25 -7.12
CA GLN A 3 -13.40 -26.81 -7.28
C GLN A 3 -13.72 -26.18 -5.93
N TYR A 4 -12.69 -25.97 -5.10
CA TYR A 4 -12.83 -25.16 -3.90
C TYR A 4 -13.31 -23.77 -4.35
N ASN A 5 -14.56 -23.46 -4.05
CA ASN A 5 -15.20 -22.17 -4.31
C ASN A 5 -14.61 -21.14 -3.33
N VAL A 6 -13.36 -20.76 -3.55
CA VAL A 6 -12.65 -19.75 -2.77
C VAL A 6 -13.25 -18.42 -3.17
N ARG A 7 -14.04 -17.82 -2.28
CA ARG A 7 -14.65 -16.50 -2.51
C ARG A 7 -13.55 -15.47 -2.80
N PRO A 8 -13.72 -14.60 -3.81
CA PRO A 8 -12.77 -13.54 -4.10
C PRO A 8 -12.60 -12.65 -2.87
N LEU A 9 -11.36 -12.31 -2.55
CA LEU A 9 -10.98 -11.53 -1.38
C LEU A 9 -11.13 -10.04 -1.72
N GLN A 10 -12.17 -9.41 -1.21
CA GLN A 10 -12.32 -7.95 -1.34
C GLN A 10 -11.57 -7.24 -0.20
N LEU A 11 -10.59 -6.43 -0.57
CA LEU A 11 -9.83 -5.59 0.36
C LEU A 11 -10.54 -4.24 0.50
N ASP A 12 -11.45 -4.16 1.45
CA ASP A 12 -12.04 -2.89 1.86
C ASP A 12 -11.10 -2.19 2.85
N PHE A 13 -10.53 -1.07 2.44
CA PHE A 13 -9.57 -0.33 3.24
C PHE A 13 -10.26 0.64 4.18
N LYS A 14 -9.78 0.62 5.43
CA LYS A 14 -10.10 1.60 6.45
C LYS A 14 -8.83 2.40 6.75
N PRO A 15 -8.95 3.69 7.08
CA PRO A 15 -7.81 4.48 7.55
C PRO A 15 -7.23 3.79 8.80
N SER A 16 -5.93 3.49 8.78
CA SER A 16 -5.26 2.83 9.89
C SER A 16 -5.13 3.77 11.09
N LEU A 17 -5.78 3.41 12.20
CA LEU A 17 -5.74 4.16 13.45
C LEU A 17 -4.33 4.19 14.03
N ARG A 18 -3.55 3.11 13.89
CA ARG A 18 -2.17 3.03 14.40
C ARG A 18 -1.24 3.99 13.68
N LEU A 19 -1.38 4.08 12.36
CA LEU A 19 -0.58 4.98 11.54
C LEU A 19 -0.94 6.45 11.84
N ALA A 20 -2.23 6.76 11.95
CA ALA A 20 -2.70 8.09 12.33
C ALA A 20 -2.22 8.49 13.74
N CYS A 21 -2.25 7.56 14.70
CA CYS A 21 -1.77 7.77 16.06
C CYS A 21 -0.25 7.99 16.09
N GLY A 22 0.52 7.12 15.44
CA GLY A 22 1.98 7.25 15.35
C GLY A 22 2.40 8.57 14.70
N GLN A 23 1.72 8.97 13.62
CA GLN A 23 1.99 10.22 12.94
C GLN A 23 1.69 11.45 13.83
N ARG A 24 0.57 11.44 14.57
CA ARG A 24 0.26 12.51 15.54
C ARG A 24 1.28 12.58 16.66
N LEU A 25 1.77 11.43 17.14
CA LEU A 25 2.78 11.37 18.18
C LEU A 25 4.12 11.94 17.70
N ILE A 26 4.57 11.58 16.50
CA ILE A 26 5.77 12.17 15.87
C ILE A 26 5.61 13.68 15.69
N ALA A 27 4.45 14.14 15.22
CA ALA A 27 4.16 15.57 15.07
C ALA A 27 4.21 16.31 16.41
N ALA A 28 3.61 15.75 17.47
CA ALA A 28 3.63 16.32 18.81
C ALA A 28 5.05 16.38 19.38
N LEU A 29 5.83 15.30 19.25
CA LEU A 29 7.24 15.28 19.66
C LEU A 29 8.06 16.33 18.89
N GLY A 30 7.84 16.45 17.58
CA GLY A 30 8.51 17.47 16.76
C GLY A 30 8.20 18.89 17.22
N ILE A 31 6.95 19.16 17.61
CA ILE A 31 6.57 20.45 18.20
C ILE A 31 7.25 20.64 19.56
N ILE A 32 7.20 19.65 20.47
CA ILE A 32 7.84 19.77 21.78
C ILE A 32 9.34 20.09 21.63
N VAL A 33 10.05 19.35 20.77
CA VAL A 33 11.48 19.58 20.51
C VAL A 33 11.73 20.99 19.96
N LEU A 34 10.89 21.44 19.02
CA LEU A 34 10.99 22.77 18.43
C LEU A 34 10.84 23.88 19.50
N TRP A 35 9.98 23.67 20.49
CA TRP A 35 9.74 24.63 21.58
C TRP A 35 10.76 24.53 22.72
N THR A 36 11.55 23.45 22.80
CA THR A 36 12.66 23.33 23.76
C THR A 36 13.96 23.98 23.26
N LEU A 37 14.02 24.39 22.00
CA LEU A 37 15.18 25.08 21.43
C LEU A 37 15.06 26.58 21.74
N ASP A 38 16.16 27.19 22.20
CA ASP A 38 16.29 28.65 22.41
C ASP A 38 16.37 29.39 21.07
N TRP A 39 15.29 29.33 20.30
CA TRP A 39 15.13 30.03 19.01
C TRP A 39 14.11 31.15 19.13
N SER A 40 14.09 32.03 18.12
CA SER A 40 13.07 33.08 18.01
C SER A 40 11.67 32.48 18.04
N LEU A 41 10.77 33.07 18.83
CA LEU A 41 9.35 32.67 18.93
C LEU A 41 8.68 32.54 17.56
N TRP A 42 9.04 33.41 16.62
CA TRP A 42 8.53 33.37 15.24
C TRP A 42 8.94 32.10 14.49
N CYS A 43 10.15 31.60 14.71
CA CYS A 43 10.64 30.36 14.13
C CYS A 43 9.89 29.15 14.72
N SER A 44 9.65 29.13 16.03
CA SER A 44 8.91 28.05 16.68
C SER A 44 7.44 28.01 16.25
N LEU A 45 6.81 29.18 16.09
CA LEU A 45 5.45 29.30 15.55
C LEU A 45 5.37 28.84 14.09
N ALA A 46 6.26 29.31 13.22
CA ALA A 46 6.30 28.92 11.82
C ALA A 46 6.56 27.43 11.64
N GLY A 47 7.51 26.86 12.39
CA GLY A 47 7.79 25.41 12.35
C GLY A 47 6.63 24.57 12.86
N SER A 48 5.97 24.99 13.94
CA SER A 48 4.76 24.31 14.46
C SER A 48 3.63 24.32 13.43
N ALA A 49 3.40 25.47 12.77
CA ALA A 49 2.41 25.59 11.71
C ALA A 49 2.73 24.65 10.51
N MET A 50 4.00 24.55 10.13
CA MET A 50 4.45 23.63 9.08
C MET A 50 4.25 22.16 9.45
N ILE A 51 4.55 21.76 10.68
CA ILE A 51 4.29 20.40 11.19
C ILE A 51 2.79 20.11 11.17
N GLY A 52 1.95 21.06 11.58
CA GLY A 52 0.49 20.92 11.51
C GLY A 52 0.00 20.74 10.07
N LEU A 53 0.45 21.61 9.15
CA LEU A 53 0.04 21.58 7.74
C LEU A 53 0.45 20.27 7.05
N THR A 54 1.69 19.82 7.28
CA THR A 54 2.20 18.55 6.72
C THR A 54 1.41 17.37 7.26
N THR A 55 1.08 17.36 8.56
CA THR A 55 0.25 16.32 9.17
C THR A 55 -1.13 16.25 8.51
N VAL A 56 -1.81 17.39 8.34
CA VAL A 56 -3.12 17.46 7.67
C VAL A 56 -3.05 16.98 6.23
N ARG A 57 -2.02 17.38 5.47
CA ARG A 57 -1.82 16.95 4.08
C ARG A 57 -1.66 15.43 3.99
N VAL A 58 -0.83 14.85 4.85
CA VAL A 58 -0.61 13.40 4.88
C VAL A 58 -1.89 12.65 5.29
N CYS A 59 -2.66 13.13 6.28
CA CYS A 59 -3.95 12.51 6.62
C CYS A 59 -4.94 12.55 5.44
N ARG A 60 -5.06 13.70 4.75
CA ARG A 60 -5.89 13.80 3.53
C ARG A 60 -5.42 12.84 2.45
N GLN A 61 -4.11 12.70 2.27
CA GLN A 61 -3.52 11.78 1.31
C GLN A 61 -3.80 10.32 1.67
N GLN A 62 -3.71 9.95 2.95
CA GLN A 62 -4.07 8.61 3.44
C GLN A 62 -5.55 8.31 3.20
N HIS A 63 -6.45 9.26 3.49
CA HIS A 63 -7.88 9.09 3.21
C HIS A 63 -8.17 8.89 1.72
N ARG A 64 -7.55 9.69 0.85
CA ARG A 64 -7.66 9.53 -0.59
C ARG A 64 -7.10 8.19 -1.07
N ALA A 65 -5.97 7.74 -0.52
CA ALA A 65 -5.38 6.45 -0.83
C ALA A 65 -6.28 5.28 -0.39
N CYS A 66 -6.89 5.36 0.80
CA CYS A 66 -7.86 4.36 1.27
C CYS A 66 -9.09 4.32 0.35
N ALA A 67 -9.66 5.49 0.04
CA ALA A 67 -10.81 5.58 -0.86
C ALA A 67 -10.50 5.03 -2.25
N ALA A 68 -9.29 5.25 -2.75
CA ALA A 68 -8.90 4.77 -4.07
C ALA A 68 -8.47 3.30 -4.10
N GLY A 69 -8.08 2.73 -2.95
CA GLY A 69 -7.84 1.31 -2.80
C GLY A 69 -9.12 0.49 -2.61
N ASN A 70 -10.21 1.11 -2.16
CA ASN A 70 -11.51 0.44 -2.04
C ASN A 70 -11.94 -0.11 -3.41
N GLY A 71 -12.17 -1.42 -3.47
CA GLY A 71 -12.46 -2.14 -4.73
C GLY A 71 -11.30 -2.98 -5.27
N LEU A 72 -10.19 -3.08 -4.54
CA LEU A 72 -9.18 -4.11 -4.78
C LEU A 72 -9.73 -5.51 -4.43
N GLN A 73 -9.76 -6.41 -5.40
CA GLN A 73 -10.25 -7.78 -5.26
C GLN A 73 -9.14 -8.75 -5.68
N LEU A 74 -8.80 -9.68 -4.81
CA LEU A 74 -7.87 -10.76 -5.13
C LEU A 74 -8.68 -12.03 -5.42
N ASP A 75 -8.58 -12.52 -6.65
CA ASP A 75 -9.21 -13.76 -7.07
C ASP A 75 -8.47 -14.99 -6.51
N ALA A 76 -9.15 -16.13 -6.41
CA ALA A 76 -8.62 -17.42 -5.96
C ALA A 76 -7.42 -17.89 -6.80
N ARG A 77 -7.39 -17.51 -8.08
CA ARG A 77 -6.29 -17.79 -9.03
C ARG A 77 -5.10 -16.83 -8.85
N GLY A 78 -5.21 -15.87 -7.95
CA GLY A 78 -4.14 -14.95 -7.64
C GLY A 78 -4.02 -13.74 -8.57
N ALA A 79 -5.05 -13.50 -9.37
CA ALA A 79 -5.20 -12.26 -10.12
C ALA A 79 -5.70 -11.17 -9.18
N LEU A 80 -5.01 -10.03 -9.15
CA LEU A 80 -5.48 -8.85 -8.46
C LEU A 80 -6.32 -8.04 -9.45
N TRP A 81 -7.50 -7.64 -9.04
CA TRP A 81 -8.45 -6.87 -9.81
C TRP A 81 -8.73 -5.57 -9.07
N ARG A 82 -8.94 -4.49 -9.81
CA ARG A 82 -9.35 -3.21 -9.27
C ARG A 82 -10.69 -2.86 -9.88
N ARG A 83 -11.68 -2.58 -9.03
CA ARG A 83 -12.94 -1.98 -9.44
C ARG A 83 -12.99 -0.54 -8.95
N ALA A 84 -12.82 0.43 -9.84
CA ALA A 84 -12.89 1.85 -9.50
C ALA A 84 -13.67 2.61 -10.59
N GLY A 85 -14.64 3.45 -10.19
CA GLY A 85 -15.38 4.30 -11.12
C GLY A 85 -16.13 3.55 -12.24
N GLY A 86 -16.57 2.31 -11.98
CA GLY A 86 -17.23 1.46 -12.97
C GLY A 86 -16.29 0.68 -13.91
N GLN A 87 -15.00 1.00 -13.93
CA GLN A 87 -13.99 0.23 -14.66
C GLN A 87 -13.38 -0.89 -13.80
N VAL A 88 -13.13 -2.03 -14.43
CA VAL A 88 -12.44 -3.18 -13.85
C VAL A 88 -11.10 -3.35 -14.55
N THR A 89 -10.00 -3.13 -13.84
CA THR A 89 -8.63 -3.26 -14.36
C THR A 89 -7.95 -4.46 -13.72
N ARG A 90 -7.21 -5.23 -14.51
CA ARG A 90 -6.43 -6.35 -14.00
C ARG A 90 -5.03 -5.88 -13.61
N LEU A 91 -4.61 -6.26 -12.42
CA LEU A 91 -3.31 -5.93 -11.85
C LEU A 91 -2.46 -7.21 -11.71
N GLN A 92 -1.22 -7.12 -12.17
CA GLN A 92 -0.21 -8.15 -11.97
C GLN A 92 0.54 -7.86 -10.66
N LEU A 93 0.51 -8.81 -9.73
CA LEU A 93 1.30 -8.73 -8.51
C LEU A 93 2.76 -9.08 -8.80
N LEU A 94 3.68 -8.23 -8.37
CA LEU A 94 5.11 -8.41 -8.56
C LEU A 94 5.70 -9.31 -7.46
N PRO A 95 6.76 -10.09 -7.77
CA PRO A 95 7.39 -11.01 -6.82
C PRO A 95 8.11 -10.29 -5.67
N SER A 96 8.38 -8.98 -5.80
CA SER A 96 8.92 -8.14 -4.72
C SER A 96 7.94 -7.92 -3.57
N SER A 97 6.67 -8.32 -3.71
CA SER A 97 5.66 -8.15 -2.67
C SER A 97 6.04 -8.90 -1.39
N TYR A 98 5.90 -8.25 -0.25
CA TYR A 98 6.33 -8.75 1.06
C TYR A 98 5.15 -8.91 2.02
N SER A 99 5.20 -9.96 2.84
CA SER A 99 4.23 -10.19 3.90
C SER A 99 4.93 -10.23 5.26
N GLY A 100 4.70 -9.21 6.09
CA GLY A 100 5.14 -9.15 7.47
C GLY A 100 4.02 -9.49 8.46
N ARG A 101 4.36 -9.49 9.75
CA ARG A 101 3.39 -9.72 10.85
C ARG A 101 2.40 -8.55 11.03
N TYR A 102 2.89 -7.32 10.86
CA TYR A 102 2.16 -6.09 11.15
C TYR A 102 1.81 -5.27 9.92
N PHE A 103 2.55 -5.48 8.83
CA PHE A 103 2.30 -4.84 7.56
C PHE A 103 2.50 -5.81 6.41
N VAL A 104 1.82 -5.55 5.30
CA VAL A 104 1.98 -6.22 4.02
C VAL A 104 2.33 -5.15 3.00
N LEU A 105 3.26 -5.44 2.12
CA LEU A 105 3.70 -4.53 1.08
C LEU A 105 3.41 -5.17 -0.27
N LEU A 106 2.41 -4.65 -0.97
CA LEU A 106 1.99 -5.15 -2.27
C LEU A 106 2.63 -4.31 -3.36
N HIS A 107 3.49 -4.94 -4.15
CA HIS A 107 3.94 -4.36 -5.40
C HIS A 107 3.06 -4.91 -6.52
N TYR A 108 2.48 -4.03 -7.33
CA TYR A 108 1.71 -4.43 -8.48
C TYR A 108 1.97 -3.52 -9.68
N ARG A 109 1.70 -4.07 -10.85
CA ARG A 109 1.70 -3.37 -12.13
C ARG A 109 0.37 -3.58 -12.84
N ASP A 110 -0.05 -2.60 -13.61
CA ASP A 110 -1.19 -2.77 -14.51
C ASP A 110 -0.84 -3.79 -15.61
N SER A 111 -1.64 -4.86 -15.76
CA SER A 111 -1.32 -5.91 -16.73
C SER A 111 -1.43 -5.45 -18.18
N ASP A 112 -2.21 -4.39 -18.41
CA ASP A 112 -2.56 -3.93 -19.74
C ASP A 112 -1.73 -2.70 -20.15
N ALA A 113 -0.85 -2.21 -19.28
CA ALA A 113 0.08 -1.12 -19.58
C ALA A 113 1.25 -1.64 -20.45
N VAL A 114 1.13 -1.42 -21.76
CA VAL A 114 2.10 -1.82 -22.80
C VAL A 114 3.47 -1.14 -22.60
N ASP A 115 3.51 0.09 -22.08
CA ASP A 115 4.77 0.81 -21.84
C ASP A 115 4.85 1.43 -20.43
N PRO A 116 5.86 1.07 -19.61
CA PRO A 116 6.05 1.64 -18.28
C PRO A 116 6.51 3.12 -18.31
N ALA A 117 7.03 3.59 -19.45
CA ALA A 117 7.57 4.94 -19.63
C ALA A 117 6.57 5.96 -20.20
N SER A 118 5.45 5.50 -20.80
CA SER A 118 4.48 6.37 -21.47
C SER A 118 3.34 6.84 -20.58
N VAL A 119 3.21 6.29 -19.36
CA VAL A 119 2.14 6.66 -18.44
C VAL A 119 2.61 7.80 -17.54
N MET A 120 2.38 9.02 -18.02
CA MET A 120 2.65 10.26 -17.30
C MET A 120 2.12 10.24 -15.86
N ALA A 121 2.85 10.96 -15.00
CA ALA A 121 2.69 11.17 -13.56
C ALA A 121 1.38 11.88 -13.11
N GLY A 122 0.24 11.60 -13.76
CA GLY A 122 -1.02 12.31 -13.52
C GLY A 122 -1.93 11.71 -12.46
N SER A 123 -1.77 10.43 -12.09
CA SER A 123 -2.73 9.71 -11.25
C SER A 123 -2.10 9.17 -9.97
N TRP A 124 -1.72 10.05 -9.06
CA TRP A 124 -1.44 9.63 -7.69
C TRP A 124 -2.69 9.00 -7.06
N PRO A 125 -2.59 7.84 -6.37
CA PRO A 125 -1.38 7.07 -6.02
C PRO A 125 -1.07 5.87 -6.95
N TRP A 126 -1.68 5.74 -8.13
CA TRP A 126 -1.64 4.51 -8.94
C TRP A 126 -0.80 4.69 -10.21
N GLN A 127 0.53 4.74 -10.02
CA GLN A 127 1.52 4.60 -11.08
C GLN A 127 1.55 3.16 -11.65
N PRO A 128 2.02 2.95 -12.89
CA PRO A 128 2.05 1.62 -13.53
C PRO A 128 2.89 0.58 -12.78
N CYS A 129 3.77 1.00 -11.87
CA CYS A 129 4.38 0.17 -10.83
C CYS A 129 4.11 0.84 -9.49
N SER A 130 3.14 0.36 -8.74
CA SER A 130 2.76 0.96 -7.46
C SER A 130 3.05 0.03 -6.29
N THR A 131 3.45 0.65 -5.18
CA THR A 131 3.71 -0.02 -3.92
C THR A 131 2.63 0.39 -2.94
N LEU A 132 1.84 -0.57 -2.47
CA LEU A 132 0.78 -0.34 -1.52
C LEU A 132 1.13 -1.00 -0.19
N LEU A 133 1.31 -0.14 0.82
CA LEU A 133 1.54 -0.55 2.19
C LEU A 133 0.20 -0.76 2.90
N LEU A 134 0.03 -1.96 3.44
CA LEU A 134 -1.17 -2.39 4.16
C LEU A 134 -0.81 -2.64 5.61
N CYS A 135 -1.46 -1.90 6.50
CA CYS A 135 -1.32 -2.17 7.92
C CYS A 135 -2.34 -3.22 8.34
N ALA A 136 -2.03 -4.02 9.36
CA ALA A 136 -2.96 -5.04 9.85
C ALA A 136 -4.31 -4.48 10.33
N ASP A 137 -4.34 -3.20 10.73
CA ASP A 137 -5.52 -2.47 11.18
C ASP A 137 -6.26 -1.73 10.04
N SER A 138 -5.69 -1.66 8.83
CA SER A 138 -6.34 -1.01 7.69
C SER A 138 -7.31 -1.93 6.93
N VAL A 139 -7.41 -3.21 7.31
CA VAL A 139 -8.29 -4.21 6.67
C VAL A 139 -8.92 -5.08 7.75
N SER A 140 -10.01 -5.78 7.45
CA SER A 140 -10.55 -6.80 8.37
C SER A 140 -9.48 -7.86 8.67
N THR A 141 -9.46 -8.35 9.91
CA THR A 141 -8.46 -9.30 10.41
C THR A 141 -8.42 -10.58 9.58
N GLU A 142 -9.59 -11.07 9.15
CA GLU A 142 -9.72 -12.25 8.32
C GLU A 142 -9.19 -12.00 6.90
N HIS A 143 -9.49 -10.85 6.29
CA HIS A 143 -8.95 -10.54 4.97
C HIS A 143 -7.44 -10.34 5.00
N TYR A 144 -6.92 -9.70 6.05
CA TYR A 144 -5.48 -9.56 6.28
C TYR A 144 -4.80 -10.93 6.45
N ARG A 145 -5.38 -11.84 7.23
CA ARG A 145 -4.86 -13.20 7.41
C ARG A 145 -4.81 -13.96 6.08
N ARG A 146 -5.89 -13.93 5.30
CA ARG A 146 -5.95 -14.57 3.96
C ARG A 146 -4.93 -13.99 3.00
N LEU A 147 -4.78 -12.66 2.98
CA LEU A 147 -3.79 -11.99 2.14
C LEU A 147 -2.36 -12.42 2.49
N ARG A 148 -2.04 -12.50 3.80
CA ARG A 148 -0.73 -12.96 4.27
C ARG A 148 -0.44 -14.39 3.86
N VAL A 149 -1.40 -15.28 4.08
CA VAL A 149 -1.30 -16.69 3.68
C VAL A 149 -1.08 -16.77 2.17
N TYR A 150 -1.89 -16.07 1.39
CA TYR A 150 -1.77 -16.03 -0.07
C TYR A 150 -0.37 -15.57 -0.52
N LEU A 151 0.15 -14.46 0.01
CA LEU A 151 1.49 -13.98 -0.34
C LEU A 151 2.58 -14.96 0.06
N HIS A 152 2.50 -15.53 1.26
CA HIS A 152 3.47 -16.51 1.75
C HIS A 152 3.54 -17.75 0.86
N TRP A 153 2.38 -18.25 0.40
CA TRP A 153 2.33 -19.39 -0.52
C TRP A 153 2.74 -19.00 -1.94
N ARG A 154 2.31 -17.84 -2.44
CA ARG A 154 2.66 -17.40 -3.80
C ARG A 154 4.16 -17.16 -3.97
N VAL A 155 4.85 -16.65 -2.94
CA VAL A 155 6.32 -16.51 -2.93
C VAL A 155 7.02 -17.87 -3.00
N ARG A 156 6.40 -18.95 -2.52
CA ARG A 156 6.96 -20.31 -2.66
C ARG A 156 6.74 -20.93 -4.05
N PHE A 157 5.71 -20.49 -4.79
CA PHE A 157 5.43 -20.96 -6.15
C PHE A 157 5.98 -20.06 -7.25
N ALA A 158 6.36 -18.82 -6.91
CA ALA A 158 7.19 -18.01 -7.79
C ALA A 158 8.60 -18.63 -7.78
N GLU A 159 8.93 -19.39 -8.82
CA GLU A 159 10.28 -19.92 -9.00
C GLU A 159 11.30 -18.80 -8.74
N PRO A 160 12.36 -19.06 -7.94
CA PRO A 160 13.41 -18.08 -7.76
C PRO A 160 14.00 -17.76 -9.13
N ALA A 161 14.01 -16.48 -9.49
CA ALA A 161 14.55 -15.97 -10.76
C ALA A 161 16.03 -16.35 -10.98
N SER A 162 16.72 -16.90 -9.97
CA SER A 162 18.07 -17.44 -10.07
C SER A 162 18.21 -18.73 -10.90
N ARG A 163 17.11 -19.40 -11.29
CA ARG A 163 17.18 -20.62 -12.14
C ARG A 163 17.14 -20.39 -13.65
N ARG A 164 17.02 -19.13 -14.13
CA ARG A 164 16.98 -18.83 -15.58
C ARG A 164 18.34 -18.58 -16.23
N PHE A 165 19.43 -18.53 -15.47
CA PHE A 165 20.79 -18.27 -16.00
C PHE A 165 21.76 -19.45 -15.81
N SER A 166 21.29 -20.67 -16.01
CA SER A 166 22.18 -21.84 -16.12
C SER A 166 21.59 -22.89 -17.05
N LYS A 167 21.52 -22.57 -18.34
CA LYS A 167 21.64 -23.59 -19.38
C LYS A 167 22.84 -23.20 -20.26
N PRO A 168 23.93 -23.96 -20.23
CA PRO A 168 24.96 -23.83 -21.25
C PRO A 168 24.39 -24.33 -22.58
N VAL A 169 24.55 -23.55 -23.63
CA VAL A 169 24.53 -24.02 -25.02
C VAL A 169 25.97 -24.28 -25.41
#